data_AF-A0A7C9ETY5-F1
#
_entry.id   AF-A0A7C9ETY5-F1
#
_cell.length_a   1.000
_cell.length_b   1.000
_cell.length_c   1.000
_cell.angle_alpha   90.00
_cell.angle_beta   90.00
_cell.angle_gamma   90.00
#
_symmetry.space_group_name_H-M   'P 1'
#
loop_
_entity.id
_entity.type
_entity.pdbx_description
1 polymer ?
#
loop_
_entity_poly.entity_id
_entity_poly.type
_entity_poly.pdbx_seq_one_letter_code
_entity_poly.pdbx_strand_id
1 'polypeptide(L)'
;EDSSSERVLASKVCTFTSSGSNFMEQHWYFCYTCDLTVSKGCCSVCAKVCHRGHRVVYSRSSRFFCDCGAGGVRGSTCQCLKPRKFTGSSAAPARGASNFQALLPFTEDGDQLPDSDS
;
A
#
# COMPACT_ATOMS: atom_id res chain seq x y z
N GLU A 1 17.65 13.48 7.77
CA GLU A 1 16.60 13.56 8.82
C GLU A 1 15.54 12.44 8.72
N ASP A 2 15.34 11.85 7.54
CA ASP A 2 14.41 10.72 7.30
C ASP A 2 14.67 9.49 8.19
N SER A 3 15.93 9.09 8.34
CA SER A 3 16.35 7.95 9.18
C SER A 3 15.91 8.06 10.66
N SER A 4 15.89 9.29 11.21
CA SER A 4 15.41 9.53 12.57
C SER A 4 13.90 9.34 12.66
N SER A 5 13.17 9.83 11.65
CA SER A 5 11.71 9.71 11.56
C SER A 5 11.26 8.25 11.38
N GLU A 6 11.96 7.47 10.58
CA GLU A 6 11.72 6.03 10.43
C GLU A 6 11.96 5.26 11.75
N ARG A 7 12.99 5.64 12.51
CA ARG A 7 13.26 5.06 13.84
C ARG A 7 12.14 5.37 14.82
N VAL A 8 11.62 6.59 14.83
CA VAL A 8 10.45 6.98 15.64
C VAL A 8 9.18 6.24 15.18
N LEU A 9 9.01 5.98 13.89
CA LEU A 9 7.87 5.18 13.41
C LEU A 9 7.99 3.71 13.81
N ALA A 10 9.21 3.16 13.87
CA ALA A 10 9.46 1.79 14.29
C ALA A 10 9.10 1.54 15.78
N SER A 11 9.29 2.55 16.65
CA SER A 11 8.91 2.47 18.06
C SER A 11 7.40 2.64 18.29
N LYS A 12 6.66 3.20 17.32
CA LYS A 12 5.20 3.36 17.41
C LYS A 12 4.45 2.09 17.04
N VAL A 13 3.36 1.85 17.78
CA VAL A 13 2.46 0.71 17.61
C VAL A 13 1.08 1.14 17.10
N CYS A 14 0.30 0.18 16.63
CA CYS A 14 -1.10 0.34 16.30
C CYS A 14 -1.86 0.84 17.54
N THR A 15 -2.79 1.77 17.35
CA THR A 15 -3.64 2.26 18.45
C THR A 15 -4.53 1.16 19.03
N PHE A 16 -4.87 0.13 18.25
CA PHE A 16 -5.58 -1.05 18.73
C PHE A 16 -4.84 -1.76 19.88
N THR A 17 -3.52 -1.66 19.96
CA THR A 17 -2.74 -2.27 21.06
C THR A 17 -3.14 -1.70 22.43
N SER A 18 -3.49 -0.42 22.51
CA SER A 18 -3.94 0.22 23.76
C SER A 18 -5.46 0.34 23.85
N SER A 19 -6.16 0.60 22.74
CA SER A 19 -7.62 0.78 22.75
C SER A 19 -8.39 -0.55 22.77
N GLY A 20 -7.82 -1.62 22.21
CA GLY A 20 -8.59 -2.79 21.79
C GLY A 20 -9.78 -2.36 20.92
N SER A 21 -10.94 -2.97 21.17
CA SER A 21 -12.20 -2.63 20.50
C SER A 21 -12.91 -1.38 21.04
N ASN A 22 -12.27 -0.60 21.92
CA ASN A 22 -12.85 0.66 22.40
C ASN A 22 -12.62 1.78 21.39
N PHE A 23 -13.66 2.59 21.16
CA PHE A 23 -13.55 3.75 20.29
C PHE A 23 -12.76 4.88 20.95
N MET A 24 -11.65 5.28 20.32
CA MET A 24 -10.86 6.44 20.72
C MET A 24 -10.76 7.46 19.59
N GLU A 25 -10.60 8.74 19.93
CA GLU A 25 -10.36 9.77 18.95
C GLU A 25 -8.95 9.62 18.36
N GLN A 26 -8.88 9.49 17.03
CA GLN A 26 -7.62 9.37 16.31
C GLN A 26 -7.83 9.70 14.82
N HIS A 27 -6.73 9.83 14.07
CA HIS A 27 -6.77 10.04 12.63
C HIS A 27 -7.19 8.76 11.89
N TRP A 28 -8.26 8.87 11.12
CA TRP A 28 -8.85 7.80 10.31
C TRP A 28 -8.30 7.84 8.89
N TYR A 29 -7.78 6.71 8.43
CA TYR A 29 -7.37 6.49 7.04
C TYR A 29 -8.15 5.34 6.41
N PHE A 30 -8.58 5.53 5.17
CA PHE A 30 -9.09 4.46 4.33
C PHE A 30 -7.97 3.82 3.53
N CYS A 31 -8.07 2.51 3.28
CA CYS A 31 -7.17 1.79 2.39
C CYS A 31 -8.02 1.03 1.36
N TYR A 32 -8.05 1.52 0.13
CA TYR A 32 -8.85 0.94 -0.95
C TYR A 32 -8.27 -0.38 -1.48
N THR A 33 -6.97 -0.62 -1.30
CA THR A 33 -6.33 -1.90 -1.67
C THR A 33 -6.71 -3.03 -0.70
N CYS A 34 -7.07 -2.70 0.54
CA CYS A 34 -7.38 -3.67 1.60
C CYS A 34 -8.86 -3.69 2.00
N ASP A 35 -9.72 -2.99 1.25
CA ASP A 35 -11.13 -2.80 1.57
C ASP A 35 -11.40 -2.24 2.98
N LEU A 36 -10.45 -1.47 3.54
CA LEU A 36 -10.68 -0.69 4.76
C LEU A 36 -11.35 0.63 4.36
N THR A 37 -12.63 0.54 4.03
CA THR A 37 -13.44 1.66 3.54
C THR A 37 -14.77 1.74 4.28
N VAL A 38 -15.51 2.84 4.07
CA VAL A 38 -16.85 3.09 4.61
C VAL A 38 -16.87 3.10 6.15
N SER A 39 -17.09 1.95 6.77
CA SER A 39 -17.14 1.76 8.22
C SER A 39 -15.84 1.22 8.81
N LYS A 40 -14.87 0.86 7.96
CA LYS A 40 -13.56 0.34 8.36
C LYS A 40 -12.45 1.34 8.05
N GLY A 41 -11.44 1.39 8.91
CA GLY A 41 -10.29 2.29 8.77
C GLY A 41 -9.05 1.81 9.49
N CYS A 42 -7.91 2.41 9.15
CA CYS A 42 -6.66 2.19 9.86
C CYS A 42 -6.13 3.46 10.50
N CYS A 43 -5.37 3.30 11.59
CA CYS A 43 -4.69 4.40 12.26
C CYS A 43 -3.47 4.88 11.45
N SER A 44 -2.92 6.05 11.83
CA SER A 44 -1.77 6.67 11.18
C SER A 44 -0.52 5.79 11.11
N VAL A 45 -0.30 4.92 12.12
CA VAL A 45 0.84 3.99 12.15
C VAL A 45 0.64 2.88 11.12
N CYS A 46 -0.54 2.25 11.09
CA CYS A 46 -0.85 1.21 10.12
C CYS A 46 -0.84 1.73 8.68
N ALA A 47 -1.33 2.96 8.45
CA ALA A 47 -1.28 3.62 7.14
C ALA A 47 0.15 3.67 6.57
N LYS A 48 1.14 3.98 7.42
CA LYS A 48 2.55 4.12 7.01
C LYS A 48 3.31 2.80 6.93
N VAL A 49 2.80 1.73 7.56
CA VAL A 49 3.53 0.48 7.77
C VAL A 49 2.82 -0.68 7.09
N CYS A 50 1.66 -1.09 7.60
CA CYS A 50 0.90 -2.23 7.08
C CYS A 50 0.33 -1.95 5.69
N HIS A 51 0.06 -0.68 5.38
CA HIS A 51 -0.50 -0.23 4.10
C HIS A 51 0.50 0.61 3.31
N ARG A 52 1.79 0.48 3.58
CA ARG A 52 2.84 1.13 2.80
C ARG A 52 2.76 0.64 1.35
N GLY A 53 2.66 1.58 0.41
CA GLY A 53 2.53 1.27 -1.02
C GLY A 53 1.10 0.92 -1.47
N HIS A 54 0.10 0.98 -0.59
CA HIS A 54 -1.31 0.83 -0.96
C HIS A 54 -1.97 2.18 -1.28
N ARG A 55 -3.19 2.12 -1.81
CA ARG A 55 -4.04 3.31 -2.02
C ARG A 55 -4.68 3.75 -0.70
N VAL A 56 -3.91 4.47 0.11
CA VAL A 56 -4.34 5.00 1.42
C VAL A 56 -4.74 6.48 1.30
N VAL A 57 -5.88 6.85 1.87
CA VAL A 57 -6.41 8.22 1.85
C VAL A 57 -6.82 8.64 3.26
N TYR A 58 -6.49 9.85 3.67
CA TYR A 58 -6.97 10.43 4.92
C TYR A 58 -8.47 10.71 4.83
N SER A 59 -9.25 10.34 5.84
CA SER A 59 -10.69 10.60 5.88
C SER A 59 -11.01 11.76 6.82
N ARG A 60 -10.79 11.57 8.12
CA ARG A 60 -11.18 12.53 9.17
C ARG A 60 -10.49 12.20 10.49
N SER A 61 -10.53 13.13 11.44
CA SER A 61 -10.30 12.82 12.86
C SER A 61 -11.64 12.43 13.47
N SER A 62 -11.74 11.21 14.02
CA SER A 62 -13.01 10.67 14.52
C SER A 62 -12.76 9.59 15.56
N ARG A 63 -13.83 9.11 16.22
CA ARG A 63 -13.75 8.04 17.20
C ARG A 63 -13.93 6.69 16.53
N PHE A 64 -12.87 5.88 16.53
CA PHE A 64 -12.90 4.50 16.02
C PHE A 64 -11.77 3.67 16.66
N PHE A 65 -11.76 2.36 16.46
CA PHE A 65 -10.60 1.51 16.72
C PHE A 65 -9.97 1.09 15.38
N CYS A 66 -8.67 0.84 15.34
CA CYS A 66 -7.99 0.49 14.09
C CYS A 66 -8.40 -0.92 13.61
N ASP A 67 -9.16 -1.03 12.52
CA ASP A 67 -9.62 -2.31 11.96
C ASP A 67 -8.47 -3.18 11.48
N CYS A 68 -7.37 -2.59 11.01
CA CYS A 68 -6.16 -3.36 10.70
C CYS A 68 -5.68 -4.16 11.92
N GLY A 69 -5.67 -3.54 13.12
CA GLY A 69 -5.31 -4.20 14.37
C GLY A 69 -6.33 -5.25 14.82
N ALA A 70 -7.61 -5.02 14.54
CA ALA A 70 -8.71 -5.93 14.84
C ALA A 70 -8.81 -7.13 13.87
N GLY A 71 -7.93 -7.25 12.87
CA GLY A 71 -7.98 -8.32 11.87
C GLY A 71 -8.94 -8.04 10.69
N GLY A 72 -9.31 -6.79 10.46
CA GLY A 72 -10.23 -6.35 9.41
C GLY A 72 -9.67 -6.44 7.98
N VAL A 73 -8.39 -6.82 7.81
CA VAL A 73 -7.75 -7.00 6.49
C VAL A 73 -7.65 -8.49 6.18
N ARG A 74 -8.27 -8.93 5.08
CA ARG A 74 -8.26 -10.34 4.68
C ARG A 74 -6.84 -10.76 4.28
N GLY A 75 -6.37 -11.89 4.82
CA GLY A 75 -5.10 -12.50 4.43
C GLY A 75 -3.83 -11.79 4.92
N SER A 76 -3.94 -10.79 5.81
CA SER A 76 -2.76 -10.13 6.39
C SER A 76 -2.99 -9.79 7.86
N THR A 77 -1.94 -9.94 8.67
CA THR A 77 -1.95 -9.56 10.09
C THR A 77 -1.27 -8.22 10.29
N CYS A 78 -1.73 -7.45 11.29
CA CYS A 78 -1.15 -6.15 11.59
C CYS A 78 0.28 -6.29 12.14
N GLN A 79 1.24 -5.71 11.43
CA GLN A 79 2.65 -5.69 11.82
C GLN A 79 2.95 -4.67 12.93
N CYS A 80 1.98 -3.84 13.29
CA CYS A 80 2.14 -2.75 14.26
C CYS A 80 1.63 -3.10 15.66
N LEU A 81 1.21 -4.34 15.92
CA LEU A 81 0.68 -4.72 17.25
C LEU A 81 1.75 -4.68 18.36
N LYS A 82 3.02 -4.77 17.98
CA LYS A 82 4.19 -4.66 18.86
C LYS A 82 5.23 -3.72 18.24
N PRO A 83 6.15 -3.15 19.05
CA PRO A 83 7.25 -2.33 18.53
C PRO A 83 8.05 -3.11 17.48
N ARG A 84 8.45 -2.44 16.40
CA ARG A 84 9.20 -3.05 15.31
C ARG A 84 10.69 -2.79 15.47
N LYS A 85 11.51 -3.75 15.04
CA LYS A 85 12.95 -3.53 14.87
C LYS A 85 13.18 -2.51 13.76
N PHE A 86 13.98 -1.49 14.04
CA PHE A 86 14.39 -0.52 13.02
C PHE A 86 15.37 -1.20 12.06
N THR A 87 14.93 -1.50 10.84
CA THR A 87 15.80 -1.93 9.75
C THR A 87 16.14 -0.70 8.95
N GLY A 88 17.28 -0.07 9.23
CA GLY A 88 17.76 1.08 8.46
C GLY A 88 17.79 0.72 6.96
N SER A 89 17.25 1.61 6.13
CA SER A 89 17.07 1.45 4.68
C SER A 89 18.30 0.86 3.97
N SER A 90 18.26 -0.44 3.70
CA SER A 90 19.08 -1.13 2.68
C SER A 90 18.29 -2.31 2.12
N ALA A 91 17.23 -2.02 1.37
CA ALA A 91 16.72 -2.89 0.31
C ALA A 91 15.64 -2.12 -0.44
N ALA A 92 16.04 -1.43 -1.51
CA ALA A 92 15.08 -1.04 -2.53
C ALA A 92 14.39 -2.32 -3.05
N PRO A 93 13.05 -2.34 -3.23
CA PRO A 93 12.46 -3.38 -4.05
C PRO A 93 13.04 -3.22 -5.45
N ALA A 94 13.73 -4.25 -5.95
CA ALA A 94 14.18 -4.31 -7.33
C ALA A 94 12.97 -4.01 -8.23
N ARG A 95 13.01 -2.84 -8.89
CA ARG A 95 12.09 -2.51 -9.96
C ARG A 95 12.31 -3.57 -11.03
N GLY A 96 11.38 -4.53 -11.14
CA GLY A 96 11.34 -5.45 -12.26
C GLY A 96 11.19 -4.65 -13.54
N ALA A 97 12.30 -4.41 -14.23
CA ALA A 97 12.33 -3.91 -15.58
C ALA A 97 11.77 -5.01 -16.49
N SER A 98 10.46 -4.97 -16.77
CA SER A 98 9.90 -5.72 -17.89
C SER A 98 10.25 -4.97 -19.18
N ASN A 99 11.47 -5.26 -19.63
CA ASN A 99 11.91 -5.44 -21.00
C ASN A 99 11.03 -4.79 -22.09
N PHE A 100 11.39 -3.58 -22.50
CA PHE A 100 10.99 -2.99 -23.77
C PHE A 100 11.77 -3.70 -24.88
N GLN A 101 11.20 -4.73 -25.51
CA GLN A 101 11.77 -5.30 -26.73
C GLN A 101 11.20 -4.57 -27.94
N ALA A 102 11.88 -3.50 -28.31
CA ALA A 102 11.89 -2.98 -29.66
C ALA A 102 12.96 -3.73 -30.46
N LEU A 103 12.56 -4.65 -31.32
CA LEU A 103 13.41 -5.22 -32.38
C LEU A 103 12.53 -5.50 -33.61
N LEU A 104 12.57 -4.59 -34.59
CA LEU A 104 12.39 -4.94 -36.00
C LEU A 104 13.73 -5.50 -36.51
N PRO A 105 13.73 -6.48 -37.43
CA PRO A 105 13.89 -6.10 -38.84
C PRO A 105 13.11 -6.96 -39.86
N PHE A 106 12.67 -6.28 -40.91
CA PHE A 106 12.52 -6.65 -42.33
C PHE A 106 12.73 -8.12 -42.76
N THR A 107 11.76 -8.69 -43.48
CA THR A 107 11.97 -9.24 -44.84
C THR A 107 10.68 -9.22 -45.66
N GLU A 108 10.90 -8.83 -46.91
CA GLU A 108 10.07 -8.69 -48.11
C GLU A 108 9.42 -10.02 -48.57
N ASP A 109 8.22 -9.92 -49.14
CA ASP A 109 7.68 -10.62 -50.34
C ASP A 109 6.23 -11.08 -50.16
N GLY A 110 5.34 -10.64 -51.07
CA GLY A 110 3.93 -10.99 -51.04
C GLY A 110 3.06 -10.07 -51.90
N ASP A 111 3.32 -10.08 -53.20
CA ASP A 111 2.42 -9.66 -54.28
C ASP A 111 0.95 -10.02 -53.99
N GLN A 112 0.02 -9.07 -54.18
CA GLN A 112 -1.16 -9.22 -55.07
C GLN A 112 -2.10 -8.00 -54.96
N LEU A 113 -2.12 -7.19 -56.02
CA LEU A 113 -3.24 -6.31 -56.38
C LEU A 113 -4.52 -7.14 -56.58
N PRO A 114 -5.71 -6.53 -56.39
CA PRO A 114 -6.42 -6.16 -57.60
C PRO A 114 -7.11 -4.79 -57.53
N ASP A 115 -7.00 -4.08 -58.64
CA ASP A 115 -7.88 -2.99 -59.07
C ASP A 115 -9.36 -3.37 -59.01
N SER A 116 -10.22 -2.43 -58.62
CA SER A 116 -11.53 -2.24 -59.26
C SER A 116 -12.07 -0.84 -58.96
N ASP A 117 -12.16 -0.08 -60.04
CA ASP A 117 -12.77 1.24 -60.22
C ASP A 117 -14.30 1.14 -60.30
N SER A 118 -15.02 1.98 -59.55
CA SER A 118 -16.33 2.59 -59.86
C SER A 118 -16.78 3.50 -58.73
#